data_AF-A0A7D9MCX6-F1
#
_entry.id   AF-A0A7D9MCX6-F1
#
_cell.length_a   1.000
_cell.length_b   1.000
_cell.length_c   1.000
_cell.angle_alpha   90.00
_cell.angle_beta   90.00
_cell.angle_gamma   90.00
#
_symmetry.space_group_name_H-M   'P 1'
#
loop_
_entity.id
_entity.type
_entity.pdbx_description
1 polymer ?
#
loop_
_entity_poly.entity_id
_entity_poly.type
_entity_poly.pdbx_seq_one_letter_code
_entity_poly.pdbx_strand_id
1 'polypeptide(L)'
;MEACQSSGSNHPICPTHQRLAKVRVIKDKMKDNYGRPFFTCSDRHDPCNFWQWGDIYESPRPRCKHGMVCTVHKVKKEGPTQNRLFYCCPQIDSCGFFEWKEIEPRVTKTGFVLFSDPLEY
;
A
#
# COMPACT_ATOMS: atom_id res chain seq x y z
N MET A 1 -21.82 29.73 -5.61
CA MET A 1 -21.21 28.54 -6.25
C MET A 1 -20.19 27.98 -5.28
N GLU A 2 -20.65 27.09 -4.39
CA GLU A 2 -19.91 26.67 -3.21
C GLU A 2 -18.81 25.65 -3.54
N ALA A 3 -17.61 25.91 -3.05
CA ALA A 3 -16.48 25.00 -3.08
C ALA A 3 -16.62 23.99 -1.93
N CYS A 4 -16.99 22.75 -2.23
CA CYS A 4 -16.88 21.64 -1.28
C CYS A 4 -15.43 21.14 -1.30
N GLN A 5 -14.65 21.60 -0.32
CA GLN A 5 -13.28 21.15 -0.08
C GLN A 5 -13.33 19.67 0.37
N SER A 6 -13.09 18.74 -0.57
CA SER A 6 -13.11 17.31 -0.29
C SER A 6 -11.90 16.91 0.55
N SER A 7 -12.20 16.38 1.72
CA SER A 7 -11.28 15.90 2.73
C SER A 7 -10.31 14.82 2.20
N GLY A 8 -9.01 15.10 2.20
CA GLY A 8 -8.05 14.29 2.97
C GLY A 8 -7.49 12.97 2.41
N SER A 9 -7.51 12.69 1.11
CA SER A 9 -6.55 11.73 0.54
C SER A 9 -6.17 12.11 -0.89
N ASN A 10 -4.87 12.21 -1.17
CA ASN A 10 -4.29 12.49 -2.50
C ASN A 10 -4.54 11.30 -3.47
N HIS A 11 -5.78 10.96 -3.72
CA HIS A 11 -6.14 9.82 -4.57
C HIS A 11 -5.87 10.18 -6.05
N PRO A 12 -5.04 9.42 -6.77
CA PRO A 12 -4.60 9.84 -8.09
C PRO A 12 -5.73 9.76 -9.11
N ILE A 13 -5.71 10.73 -10.03
CA ILE A 13 -6.62 10.83 -11.17
C ILE A 13 -5.88 10.30 -12.40
N CYS A 14 -6.56 9.46 -13.20
CA CYS A 14 -6.05 9.02 -14.49
C CYS A 14 -5.89 10.23 -15.42
N PRO A 15 -4.70 10.51 -15.98
CA PRO A 15 -4.48 11.69 -16.81
C PRO A 15 -5.24 11.62 -18.14
N THR A 16 -5.47 10.42 -18.67
CA THR A 16 -6.19 10.20 -19.92
C THR A 16 -7.69 10.44 -19.77
N HIS A 17 -8.31 9.92 -18.71
CA HIS A 17 -9.77 9.88 -18.58
C HIS A 17 -10.32 10.82 -17.52
N GLN A 18 -9.45 11.49 -16.75
CA GLN A 18 -9.82 12.41 -15.67
C GLN A 18 -10.78 11.80 -14.64
N ARG A 19 -10.61 10.50 -14.37
CA ARG A 19 -11.37 9.74 -13.36
C ARG A 19 -10.46 9.28 -12.24
N LEU A 20 -11.03 9.14 -11.04
CA LEU A 20 -10.33 8.54 -9.90
C LEU A 20 -9.82 7.15 -10.28
N ALA A 21 -8.54 6.92 -10.03
CA ALA A 21 -7.91 5.64 -10.31
C ALA A 21 -8.45 4.54 -9.38
N LYS A 22 -8.39 3.29 -9.81
CA LYS A 22 -8.73 2.15 -8.95
C LYS A 22 -7.48 1.65 -8.24
N VAL A 23 -7.52 1.54 -6.92
CA VAL A 23 -6.47 0.86 -6.15
C VAL A 23 -6.57 -0.66 -6.33
N ARG A 24 -5.42 -1.31 -6.46
CA ARG A 24 -5.23 -2.76 -6.57
C ARG A 24 -4.00 -3.15 -5.74
N VAL A 25 -3.86 -4.45 -5.47
CA VAL A 25 -2.73 -5.00 -4.73
C VAL A 25 -2.12 -6.13 -5.54
N ILE A 26 -0.79 -6.25 -5.53
CA ILE A 26 -0.11 -7.38 -6.16
C ILE A 26 -0.44 -8.67 -5.40
N LYS A 27 -1.13 -9.58 -6.08
CA LYS A 27 -1.63 -10.85 -5.50
C LYS A 27 -0.69 -12.04 -5.73
N ASP A 28 0.31 -11.88 -6.59
CA ASP A 28 1.29 -12.93 -6.86
C ASP A 28 2.28 -13.05 -5.71
N LYS A 29 2.15 -14.13 -4.93
CA LYS A 29 2.96 -14.41 -3.73
C LYS A 29 4.43 -14.70 -4.05
N MET A 30 4.75 -15.04 -5.31
CA MET A 30 6.12 -15.32 -5.73
C MET A 30 6.88 -14.06 -6.13
N LYS A 31 6.20 -12.91 -6.27
CA LYS A 31 6.87 -11.66 -6.60
C LYS A 31 7.32 -10.92 -5.35
N ASP A 32 8.50 -10.32 -5.44
CA ASP A 32 9.09 -9.42 -4.43
C ASP A 32 8.21 -8.22 -4.08
N ASN A 33 7.18 -7.92 -4.86
CA ASN A 33 6.26 -6.83 -4.60
C ASN A 33 4.86 -7.33 -4.22
N TYR A 34 4.72 -8.59 -3.81
CA TYR A 34 3.50 -9.12 -3.20
C TYR A 34 2.97 -8.20 -2.09
N GLY A 35 1.65 -7.96 -2.10
CA GLY A 35 1.01 -7.09 -1.12
C GLY A 35 1.22 -5.58 -1.36
N ARG A 36 2.00 -5.18 -2.37
CA ARG A 36 2.20 -3.76 -2.74
C ARG A 36 0.94 -3.18 -3.40
N PRO A 37 0.39 -2.07 -2.89
CA PRO A 37 -0.71 -1.38 -3.57
C PRO A 37 -0.21 -0.62 -4.80
N PHE A 38 -1.06 -0.53 -5.82
CA PHE A 38 -0.88 0.27 -7.02
C PHE A 38 -2.23 0.79 -7.54
N PHE A 39 -2.22 1.91 -8.25
CA PHE A 39 -3.36 2.52 -8.90
C PHE A 39 -3.35 2.21 -10.39
N THR A 40 -4.52 1.92 -10.96
CA THR A 40 -4.74 1.76 -12.41
C THR A 40 -5.91 2.61 -12.86
N CYS A 41 -6.04 2.84 -14.17
CA CYS A 41 -7.28 3.44 -14.69
C CYS A 41 -8.50 2.62 -14.25
N SER A 42 -9.60 3.34 -13.97
CA SER A 42 -10.89 2.76 -13.61
C SER A 42 -11.78 2.51 -14.83
N ASP A 43 -11.46 3.11 -15.99
CA ASP A 43 -12.18 2.86 -17.24
C ASP A 43 -11.89 1.44 -17.77
N ARG A 44 -12.96 0.75 -18.17
CA ARG A 44 -12.94 -0.61 -18.72
C ARG A 44 -13.35 -0.66 -20.19
N HIS A 45 -13.98 0.40 -20.68
CA HIS A 45 -14.49 0.49 -22.05
C HIS A 45 -13.45 1.10 -22.98
N ASP A 46 -12.63 2.02 -22.46
CA ASP A 46 -11.50 2.61 -23.17
C ASP A 46 -10.21 2.40 -22.35
N PRO A 47 -9.46 1.32 -22.60
CA PRO A 47 -8.30 0.97 -21.78
C PRO A 47 -7.13 1.91 -22.05
N CYS A 48 -6.52 2.43 -20.98
CA CYS A 48 -5.23 3.11 -21.03
C CYS A 48 -4.21 2.50 -20.06
N ASN A 49 -2.95 2.91 -20.21
CA ASN A 49 -1.83 2.37 -19.45
C ASN A 49 -1.52 3.17 -18.17
N PHE A 50 -2.48 3.94 -17.63
CA PHE A 50 -2.25 4.63 -16.36
C PHE A 50 -1.93 3.62 -15.25
N TRP A 51 -0.76 3.80 -14.63
CA TRP A 51 -0.27 2.99 -13.54
C TRP A 51 0.59 3.84 -12.59
N GLN A 52 0.41 3.68 -11.27
CA GLN A 52 1.19 4.38 -10.26
C GLN A 52 1.28 3.55 -8.98
N TRP A 53 2.41 3.54 -8.28
CA TRP A 53 2.48 2.87 -6.98
C TRP A 53 1.62 3.57 -5.93
N GLY A 54 0.99 2.78 -5.05
CA GLY A 54 0.08 3.28 -4.01
C GLY A 54 0.73 3.61 -2.67
N ASP A 55 2.05 3.42 -2.54
CA ASP A 55 2.81 3.71 -1.31
C ASP A 55 3.30 5.16 -1.23
N ILE A 56 3.06 5.96 -2.26
CA ILE A 56 3.49 7.36 -2.32
C ILE A 56 2.75 8.29 -1.33
N TYR A 57 1.68 7.80 -0.68
CA TYR A 57 0.86 8.61 0.24
C TYR A 57 0.63 7.99 1.63
N GLU A 58 1.01 6.73 1.84
CA GLU A 58 0.93 6.06 3.14
C GLU A 58 2.32 5.54 3.49
N SER A 59 3.10 6.33 4.25
CA SER A 59 4.48 6.07 4.71
C SER A 59 5.41 5.41 3.67
N PRO A 60 6.34 6.17 3.05
CA PRO A 60 7.19 5.64 1.99
C PRO A 60 7.92 4.40 2.47
N ARG A 61 7.81 3.30 1.72
CA ARG A 61 8.49 2.07 2.08
C ARG A 61 9.99 2.28 2.18
N PRO A 62 10.64 1.78 3.24
CA PRO A 62 12.08 1.91 3.36
C PRO A 62 12.78 1.14 2.25
N ARG A 63 14.01 1.58 1.95
CA ARG A 63 14.92 0.87 1.06
C ARG A 63 15.88 0.05 1.91
N CYS A 64 16.14 -1.18 1.50
CA CYS A 64 17.14 -2.02 2.15
C CYS A 64 18.56 -1.53 1.80
N LYS A 65 19.59 -2.17 2.37
CA LYS A 65 21.01 -1.82 2.13
C LYS A 65 21.44 -1.95 0.66
N HIS A 66 20.72 -2.74 -0.14
CA HIS A 66 20.93 -2.86 -1.59
C HIS A 66 20.25 -1.73 -2.41
N GLY A 67 19.52 -0.82 -1.76
CA GLY A 67 18.77 0.26 -2.42
C GLY A 67 17.39 -0.14 -2.97
N MET A 68 17.00 -1.41 -2.86
CA MET A 68 15.68 -1.89 -3.29
C MET A 68 14.60 -1.55 -2.27
N VAL A 69 13.39 -1.27 -2.75
CA VAL A 69 12.21 -1.07 -1.90
C VAL A 69 11.88 -2.37 -1.16
N CYS A 70 11.71 -2.27 0.16
CA CYS A 70 11.42 -3.42 1.01
C CYS A 70 10.03 -4.01 0.77
N THR A 71 9.90 -5.30 1.09
CA THR A 71 8.63 -6.05 1.07
C THR A 71 7.95 -5.95 2.42
N VAL A 72 6.63 -6.17 2.46
CA VAL A 72 5.87 -6.18 3.72
C VAL A 72 5.49 -7.61 4.07
N HIS A 73 5.78 -8.01 5.30
CA HIS A 73 5.44 -9.32 5.84
C HIS A 73 4.66 -9.19 7.14
N LYS A 74 3.92 -10.24 7.50
CA LYS A 74 3.16 -10.35 8.76
C LYS A 74 3.77 -11.44 9.63
N VAL A 75 3.93 -11.16 10.92
CA VAL A 75 4.38 -12.16 11.90
C VAL A 75 3.27 -13.21 12.07
N LYS A 76 3.54 -14.44 11.62
CA LYS A 76 2.63 -15.58 11.78
C LYS A 76 2.90 -16.40 13.04
N LYS A 77 4.07 -16.22 13.64
CA LYS A 77 4.46 -16.93 14.86
C LYS A 77 3.59 -16.46 16.02
N GLU A 78 3.07 -17.41 16.79
CA GLU A 78 2.30 -17.10 17.99
C GLU A 78 3.16 -16.35 19.02
N GLY A 79 2.54 -15.35 19.66
CA GLY A 79 3.18 -14.55 20.71
C GLY A 79 2.77 -13.07 20.68
N PRO A 80 3.41 -12.23 21.53
CA PRO A 80 3.02 -10.83 21.72
C PRO A 80 3.07 -9.95 20.45
N THR A 81 3.82 -10.38 19.44
CA THR A 81 3.99 -9.65 18.18
C THR A 81 3.23 -10.29 17.01
N GLN A 82 2.39 -11.29 17.27
CA GLN A 82 1.59 -11.94 16.24
C GLN A 82 0.75 -10.89 15.48
N ASN A 83 0.60 -11.09 14.18
CA ASN A 83 -0.14 -10.21 13.27
C ASN A 83 0.46 -8.80 13.05
N ARG A 84 1.59 -8.46 13.68
CA ARG A 84 2.30 -7.21 13.36
C ARG A 84 2.94 -7.28 11.98
N LEU A 85 2.97 -6.14 11.28
CA LEU A 85 3.58 -5.99 9.96
C LEU A 85 5.03 -5.49 10.09
N PHE A 86 5.92 -5.95 9.22
CA PHE A 86 7.31 -5.50 9.15
C PHE A 86 7.80 -5.39 7.70
N TYR A 87 8.81 -4.55 7.50
CA TYR A 87 9.56 -4.40 6.26
C TYR A 87 10.82 -5.27 6.28
N CYS A 88 11.10 -5.97 5.19
CA CYS A 88 12.37 -6.67 5.01
C CYS A 88 12.91 -6.58 3.58
N CYS A 89 14.17 -6.98 3.40
CA CYS A 89 14.80 -7.04 2.08
C CYS A 89 14.08 -8.08 1.18
N PRO A 90 13.80 -7.76 -0.10
CA PRO A 90 13.15 -8.69 -1.03
C PRO A 90 14.02 -9.88 -1.45
N GLN A 91 15.35 -9.72 -1.43
CA GLN A 91 16.25 -10.76 -1.90
C GLN A 91 16.37 -11.95 -0.94
N ILE A 92 16.57 -13.14 -1.53
CA ILE A 92 16.84 -14.41 -0.82
C ILE A 92 18.12 -14.29 0.02
N ASP A 93 19.22 -13.80 -0.59
CA ASP A 93 20.43 -13.43 0.15
C ASP A 93 20.24 -12.04 0.78
N SER A 94 19.42 -12.02 1.82
CA SER A 94 18.95 -10.78 2.42
C SER A 94 20.10 -10.03 3.13
N CYS A 95 20.15 -8.70 2.99
CA CYS A 95 21.13 -7.87 3.72
C CYS A 95 20.84 -7.71 5.23
N GLY A 96 19.89 -8.47 5.76
CA GLY A 96 19.44 -8.39 7.15
C GLY A 96 18.64 -7.12 7.49
N PHE A 97 18.16 -6.36 6.48
CA PHE A 97 17.29 -5.21 6.75
C PHE A 97 15.96 -5.68 7.36
N PHE A 98 15.59 -5.06 8.49
CA PHE A 98 14.34 -5.31 9.22
C PHE A 98 13.87 -4.01 9.87
N GLU A 99 12.59 -3.68 9.71
CA GLU A 99 11.96 -2.55 10.39
C GLU A 99 10.48 -2.84 10.63
N TRP A 100 9.95 -2.47 11.80
CA TRP A 100 8.52 -2.63 12.05
C TRP A 100 7.72 -1.64 11.20
N LYS A 101 6.65 -2.11 10.58
CA LYS A 101 5.72 -1.22 9.90
C LYS A 101 4.80 -0.60 10.93
N GLU A 102 4.86 0.73 11.06
CA GLU A 102 3.86 1.48 11.80
C GLU A 102 2.51 1.36 11.07
N ILE A 103 1.49 0.97 11.84
CA ILE A 103 0.11 0.96 11.38
C ILE A 103 -0.48 2.24 11.96
N GLU A 104 -0.50 3.30 11.16
CA GLU A 104 -1.25 4.49 11.52
C GLU A 104 -2.72 4.08 11.74
N PRO A 105 -3.33 4.42 12.89
CA PRO A 105 -4.74 4.18 13.10
C PRO A 105 -5.53 4.91 12.01
N ARG A 106 -6.22 4.16 11.14
CA ARG A 106 -7.16 4.76 10.18
C ARG A 106 -8.36 5.28 10.97
N VAL A 107 -8.38 6.58 11.25
CA VAL A 107 -9.60 7.24 11.74
C VAL A 107 -10.59 7.28 10.59
N THR A 108 -11.57 6.38 10.62
CA THR A 108 -12.67 6.43 9.64
C THR A 108 -13.57 7.64 9.94
N LYS A 109 -14.34 8.09 8.94
CA LYS A 109 -15.23 9.27 9.04
C LYS A 109 -16.26 9.20 10.18
N THR A 110 -16.43 8.04 10.81
CA THR A 110 -17.32 7.79 11.94
C THR A 110 -16.61 7.81 13.31
N GLY A 111 -15.32 8.19 13.36
CA GLY A 111 -14.54 8.23 14.60
C GLY A 111 -14.14 6.85 15.14
N PHE A 112 -14.41 5.78 14.39
CA PHE A 112 -14.01 4.42 14.79
C PHE A 112 -12.60 4.13 14.32
N VAL A 113 -11.73 3.75 15.26
CA VAL A 113 -10.38 3.28 15.00
C VAL A 113 -10.50 1.83 14.53
N LEU A 114 -10.54 1.62 13.21
CA LEU A 114 -10.42 0.26 12.68
C LEU A 114 -8.93 -0.08 12.63
N PHE A 115 -8.52 -1.06 13.42
CA PHE A 115 -7.29 -1.82 13.18
C PHE A 115 -7.51 -2.73 11.96
N SER A 116 -7.95 -2.19 10.83
CA SER A 116 -8.15 -2.99 9.63
C SER A 116 -6.80 -3.24 8.99
N ASP A 117 -6.31 -4.45 9.25
CA ASP A 117 -5.25 -5.10 8.50
C ASP A 117 -5.54 -4.99 6.99
N PRO A 118 -4.65 -4.37 6.19
CA PRO A 118 -4.85 -4.24 4.74
C PRO A 118 -4.89 -5.59 3.99
N LEU A 119 -4.67 -6.71 4.69
CA LEU A 119 -4.60 -8.05 4.14
C LEU A 119 -5.70 -9.01 4.63
N GLU A 120 -6.66 -8.56 5.44
CA GLU A 120 -7.86 -9.36 5.69
C GLU A 120 -8.95 -8.98 4.69
N TYR A 121 -9.29 -9.94 3.83
CA TYR A 121 -10.50 -9.96 3.02
C TYR A 121 -11.55 -10.78 3.76
#